data_AF-A0A5E4W5X0-F1
#
_entry.id   AF-A0A5E4W5X0-F1
#
_cell.length_a   1.000
_cell.length_b   1.000
_cell.length_c   1.000
_cell.angle_alpha   90.00
_cell.angle_beta   90.00
_cell.angle_gamma   90.00
#
_symmetry.space_group_name_H-M   'P 1'
#
loop_
_entity.id
_entity.type
_entity.pdbx_description
1 polymer ?
#
loop_
_entity_poly.entity_id
_entity_poly.type
_entity_poly.pdbx_seq_one_letter_code
_entity_poly.pdbx_strand_id
1 'polypeptide(L)'
;MKKSQRIPLPDGASIDDYKGWEEWDYRRWAWEYLRRNLSFRAACADVSAIKNSAERLARKAEIAQRFMLKRYRDCDAPCETQKPAFQAIKPSPLPQSIGATEWSTALRHDQVAIVFNLRPALHAKNAIGAMVANAEKCLQKYLENLKGFEKDCKQHPQSHLGRKQHLRNLRLLDATAVGHDPIDIAHLPWWREYTKKGQPKTLEADAIRKAVRSARDLTEFGYTAIFSSPKRLERMPVRPKEQDSK
;
A
#
# COMPACT_ATOMS: atom_id res chain seq x y z
N MET A 1 -31.91 2.40 12.16
CA MET A 1 -30.77 2.72 11.26
C MET A 1 -29.98 1.43 11.03
N LYS A 2 -29.90 0.91 9.80
CA LYS A 2 -29.11 -0.30 9.51
C LYS A 2 -27.63 0.09 9.61
N LYS A 3 -26.88 -0.45 10.59
CA LYS A 3 -25.40 -0.42 10.54
C LYS A 3 -25.02 -1.01 9.18
N SER A 4 -24.23 -0.32 8.36
CA SER A 4 -23.80 -0.93 7.11
C SER A 4 -22.97 -2.15 7.48
N GLN A 5 -23.50 -3.33 7.20
CA GLN A 5 -22.84 -4.59 7.52
C GLN A 5 -21.57 -4.63 6.67
N ARG A 6 -20.42 -4.51 7.33
CA ARG A 6 -19.10 -4.56 6.70
C ARG A 6 -18.95 -5.91 6.01
N ILE A 7 -18.37 -5.92 4.81
CA ILE A 7 -18.09 -7.18 4.11
C ILE A 7 -17.01 -7.91 4.94
N PRO A 8 -17.26 -9.15 5.37
CA PRO A 8 -16.26 -9.91 6.12
C PRO A 8 -15.01 -10.09 5.24
N LEU A 9 -13.84 -10.00 5.87
CA LEU A 9 -12.62 -10.45 5.21
C LEU A 9 -12.67 -11.98 5.04
N PRO A 10 -11.92 -12.55 4.09
CA PRO A 10 -11.72 -13.99 4.02
C PRO A 10 -11.21 -14.55 5.35
N ASP A 11 -11.38 -15.86 5.54
CA ASP A 11 -10.83 -16.60 6.69
C ASP A 11 -9.42 -17.17 6.40
N GLY A 12 -8.94 -17.08 5.16
CA GLY A 12 -7.65 -17.59 4.72
C GLY A 12 -7.61 -19.09 4.44
N ALA A 13 -8.70 -19.83 4.65
CA ALA A 13 -8.79 -21.26 4.45
C ALA A 13 -8.98 -21.62 2.97
N SER A 14 -9.86 -20.93 2.24
CA SER A 14 -10.13 -21.20 0.82
C SER A 14 -9.23 -20.37 -0.11
N ILE A 15 -8.81 -20.95 -1.24
CA ILE A 15 -8.14 -20.20 -2.30
C ILE A 15 -9.13 -19.39 -3.15
N ASP A 16 -10.40 -19.81 -3.17
CA ASP A 16 -11.44 -19.18 -4.00
C ASP A 16 -11.77 -17.75 -3.54
N ASP A 17 -11.55 -17.45 -2.25
CA ASP A 17 -11.64 -16.10 -1.70
C ASP A 17 -10.62 -15.12 -2.30
N TYR A 18 -9.60 -15.66 -2.98
CA TYR A 18 -8.54 -14.91 -3.65
C TYR A 18 -8.61 -15.13 -5.17
N LYS A 19 -9.80 -15.22 -5.74
CA LYS A 19 -10.00 -15.45 -7.18
C LYS A 19 -9.13 -14.53 -8.05
N GLY A 20 -8.39 -15.15 -8.98
CA GLY A 20 -7.53 -14.46 -9.94
C GLY A 20 -6.27 -13.83 -9.31
N TRP A 21 -5.86 -14.26 -8.11
CA TRP A 21 -4.67 -13.71 -7.44
C TRP A 21 -3.40 -13.83 -8.29
N GLU A 22 -3.32 -14.83 -9.17
CA GLU A 22 -2.22 -14.97 -10.11
C GLU A 22 -2.08 -13.74 -11.02
N GLU A 23 -3.19 -13.10 -11.37
CA GLU A 23 -3.25 -11.98 -12.32
C GLU A 23 -3.28 -10.61 -11.64
N TRP A 24 -3.35 -10.58 -10.32
CA TRP A 24 -3.41 -9.31 -9.58
C TRP A 24 -2.18 -8.46 -9.86
N ASP A 25 -2.45 -7.23 -10.31
CA ASP A 25 -1.43 -6.19 -10.45
C ASP A 25 -0.95 -5.70 -9.07
N TYR A 26 0.17 -4.99 -9.08
CA TYR A 26 0.80 -4.45 -7.87
C TYR A 26 -0.13 -3.54 -7.05
N ARG A 27 -1.13 -2.90 -7.68
CA ARG A 27 -2.08 -2.03 -6.98
C ARG A 27 -3.13 -2.85 -6.24
N ARG A 28 -3.63 -3.92 -6.85
CA ARG A 28 -4.53 -4.86 -6.17
C ARG A 28 -3.84 -5.51 -4.98
N TRP A 29 -2.59 -5.96 -5.11
CA TRP A 29 -1.82 -6.48 -3.97
C TRP A 29 -1.68 -5.46 -2.84
N ALA A 30 -1.26 -4.23 -3.16
CA ALA A 30 -1.14 -3.18 -2.16
C ALA A 30 -2.47 -2.87 -1.45
N TRP A 31 -3.57 -2.88 -2.21
CA TRP A 31 -4.91 -2.69 -1.66
C TRP A 31 -5.36 -3.83 -0.75
N GLU A 32 -5.06 -5.09 -1.10
CA GLU A 32 -5.39 -6.23 -0.25
C GLU A 32 -4.71 -6.14 1.13
N TYR A 33 -3.47 -5.64 1.19
CA TYR A 33 -2.84 -5.35 2.48
C TYR A 33 -3.48 -4.15 3.18
N LEU A 34 -3.72 -3.04 2.47
CA LEU A 34 -4.31 -1.85 3.07
C LEU A 34 -5.70 -2.12 3.66
N ARG A 35 -6.57 -2.87 2.98
CA ARG A 35 -7.93 -3.17 3.50
C ARG A 35 -7.94 -4.09 4.73
N ARG A 36 -6.82 -4.71 5.06
CA ARG A 36 -6.57 -5.50 6.28
C ARG A 36 -5.92 -4.68 7.40
N ASN A 37 -5.50 -3.45 7.12
CA ASN A 37 -4.99 -2.52 8.13
C ASN A 37 -6.13 -2.07 9.07
N LEU A 38 -5.98 -2.33 10.38
CA LEU A 38 -7.02 -2.04 11.37
C LEU A 38 -7.31 -0.54 11.49
N SER A 39 -6.29 0.31 11.47
CA SER A 39 -6.45 1.77 11.54
C SER A 39 -7.19 2.31 10.31
N PHE A 40 -6.94 1.75 9.12
CA PHE A 40 -7.66 2.12 7.91
C PHE A 40 -9.13 1.69 7.95
N ARG A 41 -9.41 0.45 8.39
CA ARG A 41 -10.78 -0.04 8.56
C ARG A 41 -11.57 0.80 9.57
N ALA A 42 -10.94 1.15 10.70
CA ALA A 42 -11.54 2.04 11.70
C ALA A 42 -11.86 3.41 11.10
N ALA A 43 -10.90 4.02 10.40
CA ALA A 43 -11.13 5.31 9.75
C ALA A 43 -12.25 5.26 8.69
N CYS A 44 -12.35 4.16 7.92
CA CYS A 44 -13.47 3.95 6.99
C CYS A 44 -14.81 3.83 7.73
N ALA A 45 -14.85 3.14 8.87
CA ALA A 45 -16.04 3.04 9.71
C ALA A 45 -16.47 4.41 10.25
N ASP A 46 -15.53 5.22 10.74
CA ASP A 46 -15.81 6.57 11.23
C ASP A 46 -16.45 7.45 10.14
N VAL A 47 -15.88 7.44 8.92
CA VAL A 47 -16.42 8.19 7.78
C VAL A 47 -17.84 7.77 7.42
N SER A 48 -18.17 6.49 7.57
CA SER A 48 -19.52 6.00 7.27
C SER A 48 -20.57 6.49 8.28
N ALA A 49 -20.14 6.88 9.49
CA ALA A 49 -21.02 7.40 10.54
C ALA A 49 -21.31 8.90 10.41
N ILE A 50 -20.48 9.66 9.68
CA ILE A 50 -20.64 11.10 9.48
C ILE A 50 -21.87 11.39 8.61
N LYS A 51 -22.83 12.15 9.16
CA LYS A 51 -24.06 12.55 8.44
C LYS A 51 -23.86 13.75 7.53
N ASN A 52 -23.03 14.71 7.94
CA ASN A 52 -22.77 15.93 7.17
C ASN A 52 -21.95 15.60 5.91
N SER A 53 -22.43 16.00 4.73
CA SER A 53 -21.80 15.67 3.45
C SER A 53 -20.43 16.32 3.25
N ALA A 54 -20.28 17.58 3.65
CA ALA A 54 -19.04 18.34 3.52
C ALA A 54 -17.96 17.82 4.47
N GLU A 55 -18.32 17.59 5.74
CA GLU A 55 -17.43 16.97 6.73
C GLU A 55 -16.99 15.57 6.29
N ARG A 56 -17.92 14.76 5.78
CA ARG A 56 -17.62 13.44 5.24
C ARG A 56 -16.67 13.50 4.05
N LEU A 57 -16.84 14.49 3.15
CA LEU A 57 -15.96 14.68 2.01
C LEU A 57 -14.54 15.07 2.45
N ALA A 58 -14.41 16.00 3.39
CA ALA A 58 -13.14 16.40 3.96
C ALA A 58 -12.42 15.23 4.63
N ARG A 59 -13.14 14.45 5.45
CA ARG A 59 -12.59 13.27 6.13
C ARG A 59 -12.16 12.18 5.14
N LYS A 60 -12.91 11.97 4.06
CA LYS A 60 -12.50 11.06 2.97
C LYS A 60 -11.17 11.51 2.34
N ALA A 61 -11.01 12.79 2.05
CA ALA A 61 -9.77 13.32 1.50
C ALA A 61 -8.58 13.13 2.46
N GLU A 62 -8.79 13.36 3.76
CA GLU A 62 -7.78 13.13 4.79
C GLU A 62 -7.36 11.65 4.88
N ILE A 63 -8.33 10.72 4.89
CA ILE A 63 -8.04 9.28 4.87
C ILE A 63 -7.24 8.90 3.62
N ALA A 64 -7.65 9.39 2.45
CA ALA A 64 -6.94 9.11 1.21
C ALA A 64 -5.47 9.55 1.31
N GLN A 65 -5.22 10.75 1.81
CA GLN A 65 -3.87 11.26 2.02
C GLN A 65 -3.08 10.47 3.08
N ARG A 66 -3.71 10.13 4.21
CA ARG A 66 -3.08 9.37 5.29
C ARG A 66 -2.62 7.99 4.83
N PHE A 67 -3.40 7.32 3.98
CA PHE A 67 -3.11 5.97 3.47
C PHE A 67 -2.59 5.96 2.02
N MET A 68 -2.03 7.08 1.55
CA MET A 68 -1.40 7.23 0.23
C MET A 68 -2.28 6.82 -0.95
N LEU A 69 -3.60 6.94 -0.83
CA LEU A 69 -4.54 6.73 -1.91
C LEU A 69 -4.71 8.03 -2.72
N LYS A 70 -4.76 7.91 -4.05
CA LYS A 70 -5.07 9.02 -4.97
C LYS A 70 -6.46 9.61 -4.71
N ARG A 71 -7.41 8.75 -4.34
CA ARG A 71 -8.78 9.10 -3.97
C ARG A 71 -9.25 8.16 -2.87
N TYR A 72 -10.14 8.64 -2.01
CA TYR A 72 -10.75 7.81 -0.98
C TYR A 72 -11.41 6.59 -1.61
N ARG A 73 -11.22 5.45 -0.95
CA ARG A 73 -11.86 4.20 -1.27
C ARG A 73 -12.22 3.51 0.03
N ASP A 74 -13.46 3.06 0.16
CA ASP A 74 -13.87 2.30 1.33
C ASP A 74 -13.18 0.93 1.35
N CYS A 75 -12.79 0.44 2.54
CA CYS A 75 -12.08 -0.82 2.71
C CYS A 75 -12.82 -2.06 2.18
N ASP A 76 -14.14 -1.98 2.02
CA ASP A 76 -14.97 -3.06 1.51
C ASP A 76 -15.29 -2.92 0.01
N ALA A 77 -14.83 -1.85 -0.64
CA ALA A 77 -15.10 -1.63 -2.04
C ALA A 77 -14.45 -2.74 -2.91
N PRO A 78 -15.23 -3.43 -3.76
CA PRO A 78 -14.72 -4.48 -4.67
C PRO A 78 -13.69 -3.89 -5.63
N CYS A 79 -12.61 -4.61 -5.97
CA CYS A 79 -11.59 -4.07 -6.90
C CYS A 79 -11.99 -4.15 -8.37
N GLU A 80 -13.01 -4.93 -8.70
CA GLU A 80 -13.45 -5.13 -10.07
C GLU A 80 -14.02 -3.84 -10.68
N THR A 81 -14.70 -3.01 -9.87
CA THR A 81 -15.43 -1.82 -10.35
C THR A 81 -14.53 -0.62 -10.61
N GLN A 82 -13.50 -0.45 -9.81
CA GLN A 82 -12.52 0.61 -9.94
C GLN A 82 -11.21 0.09 -9.38
N LYS A 83 -10.07 0.35 -10.01
CA LYS A 83 -8.79 -0.07 -9.42
C LYS A 83 -8.29 0.91 -8.37
N PRO A 84 -7.73 0.45 -7.25
CA PRO A 84 -7.11 1.32 -6.26
C PRO A 84 -5.92 2.02 -6.91
N ALA A 85 -5.82 3.32 -6.69
CA ALA A 85 -4.70 4.12 -7.17
C ALA A 85 -3.99 4.70 -5.96
N PHE A 86 -2.69 4.46 -5.87
CA PHE A 86 -1.84 5.01 -4.83
C PHE A 86 -1.05 6.18 -5.38
N GLN A 87 -0.82 7.18 -4.53
CA GLN A 87 -0.10 8.39 -4.89
C GLN A 87 0.97 8.70 -3.83
N ALA A 88 2.22 8.35 -4.13
CA ALA A 88 3.38 8.77 -3.34
C ALA A 88 3.90 10.15 -3.77
N ILE A 89 3.67 10.55 -5.03
CA ILE A 89 4.16 11.80 -5.61
C ILE A 89 2.97 12.61 -6.13
N LYS A 90 2.91 13.88 -5.74
CA LYS A 90 1.95 14.86 -6.26
C LYS A 90 2.70 15.87 -7.14
N PRO A 91 2.64 15.74 -8.48
CA PRO A 91 3.25 16.73 -9.37
C PRO A 91 2.49 18.04 -9.31
N SER A 92 3.18 19.16 -9.54
CA SER A 92 2.53 20.43 -9.83
C SER A 92 1.69 20.29 -11.12
N PRO A 93 0.60 21.06 -11.28
CA PRO A 93 -0.11 21.11 -12.54
C PRO A 93 0.83 21.61 -13.65
N LEU A 94 0.59 21.16 -14.88
CA LEU A 94 1.27 21.73 -16.05
C LEU A 94 0.76 23.16 -16.27
N PRO A 95 1.63 24.14 -16.55
CA PRO A 95 1.19 25.48 -16.91
C PRO A 95 0.38 25.40 -18.21
N GLN A 96 -0.81 25.99 -18.21
CA GLN A 96 -1.69 26.00 -19.39
C GLN A 96 -1.31 27.11 -20.39
N SER A 97 -0.61 28.15 -19.92
CA SER A 97 -0.11 29.25 -20.74
C SER A 97 1.15 29.86 -20.11
N ILE A 98 1.93 30.58 -20.92
CA ILE A 98 3.10 31.34 -20.46
C ILE A 98 2.61 32.41 -19.47
N GLY A 99 3.12 32.39 -18.24
CA GLY A 99 2.74 33.31 -17.17
C GLY A 99 1.58 32.84 -16.29
N ALA A 100 0.91 31.73 -16.62
CA ALA A 100 -0.13 31.16 -15.77
C ALA A 100 0.40 29.98 -14.96
N THR A 101 0.66 30.20 -13.67
CA THR A 101 -0.05 29.56 -12.54
C THR A 101 0.79 29.72 -11.27
N GLU A 102 0.27 30.51 -10.33
CA GLU A 102 0.65 30.35 -8.93
C GLU A 102 -0.01 29.08 -8.41
N TRP A 103 0.80 28.09 -8.03
CA TRP A 103 0.32 26.87 -7.42
C TRP A 103 0.93 26.75 -6.03
N SER A 104 0.08 26.55 -5.03
CA SER A 104 0.49 26.32 -3.65
C SER A 104 -0.11 25.01 -3.12
N THR A 105 0.59 24.40 -2.19
CA THR A 105 0.11 23.25 -1.43
C THR A 105 0.62 23.36 -0.01
N ALA A 106 -0.26 23.13 0.96
CA ALA A 106 0.18 22.95 2.34
C ALA A 106 0.94 21.62 2.44
N LEU A 107 2.07 21.64 3.14
CA LEU A 107 2.88 20.46 3.44
C LEU A 107 2.63 20.07 4.89
N ARG A 108 2.48 18.77 5.13
CA ARG A 108 2.56 18.19 6.47
C ARG A 108 4.02 18.07 6.92
N HIS A 109 4.25 17.81 8.20
CA HIS A 109 5.60 17.64 8.75
C HIS A 109 6.36 16.47 8.12
N ASP A 110 5.66 15.45 7.62
CA ASP A 110 6.21 14.27 6.94
C ASP A 110 6.34 14.44 5.41
N GLN A 111 6.10 15.64 4.89
CA GLN A 111 6.09 15.94 3.46
C GLN A 111 7.13 16.99 3.09
N VAL A 112 7.65 16.90 1.86
CA VAL A 112 8.66 17.81 1.33
C VAL A 112 8.30 18.18 -0.12
N ALA A 113 8.46 19.46 -0.44
CA ALA A 113 8.42 19.93 -1.83
C ALA A 113 9.85 20.00 -2.39
N ILE A 114 10.05 19.43 -3.57
CA ILE A 114 11.30 19.54 -4.32
C ILE A 114 11.00 20.24 -5.63
N VAL A 115 11.67 21.38 -5.84
CA VAL A 115 11.51 22.19 -7.03
C VAL A 115 12.68 21.91 -7.97
N PHE A 116 12.37 21.48 -9.19
CA PHE A 116 13.36 21.24 -10.23
C PHE A 116 13.36 22.39 -11.23
N ASN A 117 14.48 23.09 -11.38
CA ASN A 117 14.67 24.02 -12.49
C ASN A 117 14.96 23.21 -13.75
N LEU A 118 13.99 23.11 -14.67
CA LEU A 118 14.11 22.30 -15.89
C LEU A 118 14.92 22.97 -17.00
N ARG A 119 15.35 24.23 -16.85
CA ARG A 119 16.12 24.96 -17.87
C ARG A 119 17.40 24.20 -18.31
N PRO A 120 18.23 23.62 -17.41
CA PRO A 120 19.39 22.82 -17.82
C PRO A 120 19.01 21.57 -18.63
N ALA A 121 17.85 20.97 -18.37
CA ALA A 121 17.37 19.79 -19.12
C ALA A 121 16.98 20.11 -20.56
N LEU A 122 16.76 21.39 -20.89
CA LEU A 122 16.57 21.83 -22.28
C LEU A 122 17.88 21.74 -23.09
N HIS A 123 19.04 21.77 -22.43
CA HIS A 123 20.36 21.82 -23.08
C HIS A 123 21.18 20.54 -22.88
N ALA A 124 20.91 19.74 -21.84
CA ALA A 124 21.69 18.56 -21.51
C ALA A 124 20.79 17.37 -21.14
N LYS A 125 20.89 16.27 -21.90
CA LYS A 125 20.08 15.05 -21.72
C LYS A 125 20.27 14.39 -20.34
N ASN A 126 21.46 14.51 -19.75
CA ASN A 126 21.79 13.93 -18.44
C ASN A 126 21.38 14.82 -17.25
N ALA A 127 20.93 16.06 -17.48
CA ALA A 127 20.61 17.00 -16.40
C ALA A 127 19.48 16.48 -15.49
N ILE A 128 18.47 15.80 -16.06
CA ILE A 128 17.37 15.22 -15.28
C ILE A 128 17.90 14.18 -14.29
N GLY A 129 18.76 13.27 -14.75
CA GLY A 129 19.35 12.24 -13.88
C GLY A 129 20.15 12.85 -12.73
N ALA A 130 20.96 13.87 -13.01
CA ALA A 130 21.74 14.58 -11.98
C ALA A 130 20.83 15.31 -10.97
N MET A 131 19.77 15.97 -11.45
CA MET A 131 18.77 16.62 -10.60
C MET A 131 18.07 15.62 -9.68
N VAL A 132 17.61 14.48 -10.21
CA VAL A 132 16.96 13.42 -9.42
C VAL A 132 17.91 12.84 -8.39
N ALA A 133 19.18 12.58 -8.74
CA ALA A 133 20.17 12.07 -7.79
C ALA A 133 20.44 13.05 -6.63
N ASN A 134 20.46 14.35 -6.90
CA ASN A 134 20.60 15.36 -5.86
C ASN A 134 19.34 15.45 -4.98
N ALA A 135 18.15 15.39 -5.59
CA ALA A 135 16.90 15.33 -4.85
C ALA A 135 16.83 14.11 -3.93
N GLU A 136 17.29 12.95 -4.39
CA GLU A 136 17.37 11.73 -3.57
C GLU A 136 18.25 11.94 -2.33
N LYS A 137 19.43 12.54 -2.47
CA LYS A 137 20.30 12.88 -1.33
C LYS A 137 19.60 13.81 -0.33
N CYS A 138 18.87 14.81 -0.82
CA CYS A 138 18.09 15.71 0.04
C CYS A 138 16.97 14.96 0.78
N LEU A 139 16.24 14.08 0.10
CA LEU A 139 15.19 13.25 0.70
C LEU A 139 15.74 12.33 1.77
N GLN A 140 16.88 11.67 1.51
CA GLN A 140 17.55 10.80 2.50
C GLN A 140 17.93 11.59 3.75
N LYS A 141 18.52 12.79 3.60
CA LYS A 141 18.85 13.66 4.73
C LYS A 141 17.61 14.08 5.54
N TYR A 142 16.52 14.45 4.86
CA TYR A 142 15.27 14.83 5.52
C TYR A 142 14.64 13.65 6.27
N LEU A 143 14.67 12.45 5.67
CA LEU A 143 14.19 11.23 6.28
C LEU A 143 14.98 10.88 7.56
N GLU A 144 16.31 11.01 7.54
CA GLU A 144 17.13 10.79 8.75
C GLU A 144 16.78 11.78 9.87
N ASN A 145 16.50 13.04 9.53
CA ASN A 145 16.03 14.02 10.52
C ASN A 145 14.66 13.64 11.08
N LEU A 146 13.71 13.25 10.23
CA LEU A 146 12.37 12.82 10.65
C LEU A 146 12.40 11.61 11.58
N LYS A 147 13.28 10.63 11.32
CA LYS A 147 13.49 9.49 12.22
C LYS A 147 13.91 9.90 13.63
N GLY A 148 14.63 11.03 13.77
CA GLY A 148 14.98 11.59 15.07
C GLY A 148 13.77 12.08 15.87
N PHE A 149 12.70 12.52 15.18
CA PHE A 149 11.45 12.97 15.79
C PHE A 149 10.44 11.83 15.99
N GLU A 150 10.41 10.85 15.08
CA GLU A 150 9.46 9.74 15.10
C GLU A 150 10.14 8.43 15.55
N LYS A 151 10.49 8.35 16.83
CA LYS A 151 11.27 7.22 17.41
C LYS A 151 10.60 5.85 17.30
N ASP A 152 9.29 5.81 17.14
CA ASP A 152 8.52 4.56 17.04
C ASP A 152 8.34 4.05 15.59
N CYS A 153 8.82 4.80 14.59
CA CYS A 153 8.67 4.42 13.19
C CYS A 153 9.63 3.30 12.80
N LYS A 154 9.08 2.11 12.54
CA LYS A 154 9.84 0.98 12.00
C LYS A 154 9.93 1.11 10.50
N GLN A 155 11.16 1.18 9.97
CA GLN A 155 11.36 0.98 8.54
C GLN A 155 11.08 -0.49 8.20
N HIS A 156 10.01 -0.72 7.47
CA HIS A 156 9.70 -2.05 6.99
C HIS A 156 10.70 -2.43 5.89
N PRO A 157 11.37 -3.59 6.00
CA PRO A 157 12.30 -4.03 4.98
C PRO A 157 11.60 -4.20 3.64
N GLN A 158 12.29 -3.87 2.55
CA GLN A 158 11.81 -4.19 1.20
C GLN A 158 11.79 -5.70 1.03
N SER A 159 10.65 -6.33 1.31
CA SER A 159 10.51 -7.77 1.09
C SER A 159 10.23 -8.02 -0.40
N HIS A 160 11.20 -8.51 -1.16
CA HIS A 160 11.02 -8.91 -2.57
C HIS A 160 10.13 -10.16 -2.66
N LEU A 161 8.85 -10.01 -2.36
CA LEU A 161 7.91 -11.12 -2.29
C LEU A 161 7.40 -11.50 -3.67
N GLY A 162 7.41 -12.81 -3.95
CA GLY A 162 6.72 -13.37 -5.11
C GLY A 162 5.20 -13.43 -4.89
N ARG A 163 4.40 -13.60 -5.96
CA ARG A 163 2.92 -13.67 -5.89
C ARG A 163 2.44 -14.72 -4.88
N LYS A 164 3.02 -15.92 -4.90
CA LYS A 164 2.72 -17.01 -3.94
C LYS A 164 2.98 -16.61 -2.49
N GLN A 165 4.03 -15.83 -2.24
CA GLN A 165 4.34 -15.34 -0.89
C GLN A 165 3.37 -14.25 -0.47
N HIS A 166 2.95 -13.38 -1.39
CA HIS A 166 1.90 -12.41 -1.12
C HIS A 166 0.58 -13.08 -0.76
N LEU A 167 0.13 -14.06 -1.55
CA LEU A 167 -1.06 -14.86 -1.25
C LEU A 167 -0.94 -15.52 0.13
N ARG A 168 0.16 -16.23 0.39
CA ARG A 168 0.43 -16.87 1.68
C ARG A 168 0.30 -15.87 2.84
N ASN A 169 0.89 -14.69 2.70
CA ASN A 169 0.85 -13.66 3.73
C ASN A 169 -0.57 -13.11 3.95
N LEU A 170 -1.39 -12.95 2.90
CA LEU A 170 -2.80 -12.55 3.06
C LEU A 170 -3.60 -13.63 3.80
N ARG A 171 -3.44 -14.89 3.41
CA ARG A 171 -4.10 -16.03 4.07
C ARG A 171 -3.72 -16.16 5.54
N LEU A 172 -2.45 -15.93 5.88
CA LEU A 172 -1.99 -15.87 7.27
C LEU A 172 -2.68 -14.76 8.08
N LEU A 173 -2.80 -13.55 7.49
CA LEU A 173 -3.47 -12.43 8.15
C LEU A 173 -4.95 -12.73 8.40
N ASP A 174 -5.61 -13.30 7.40
CA ASP A 174 -7.03 -13.65 7.43
C ASP A 174 -7.32 -14.76 8.45
N ALA A 175 -6.52 -15.85 8.44
CA ALA A 175 -6.64 -16.93 9.41
C ALA A 175 -6.42 -16.44 10.85
N THR A 176 -5.43 -15.56 11.05
CA THR A 176 -5.19 -14.96 12.37
C THR A 176 -6.35 -14.06 12.78
N ALA A 177 -6.98 -13.34 11.84
CA ALA A 177 -8.07 -12.42 12.13
C ALA A 177 -9.36 -13.13 12.56
N VAL A 178 -9.60 -14.36 12.07
CA VAL A 178 -10.72 -15.21 12.52
C VAL A 178 -10.42 -15.97 13.81
N GLY A 179 -9.21 -15.83 14.35
CA GLY A 179 -8.84 -16.39 15.65
C GLY A 179 -8.09 -17.72 15.61
N HIS A 180 -7.66 -18.19 14.44
CA HIS A 180 -6.80 -19.37 14.37
C HIS A 180 -5.46 -19.10 15.03
N ASP A 181 -5.06 -20.01 15.92
CA ASP A 181 -3.75 -19.96 16.52
C ASP A 181 -2.67 -20.49 15.54
N PRO A 182 -1.37 -20.26 15.80
CA PRO A 182 -0.32 -20.76 14.92
C PRO A 182 -0.32 -22.28 14.72
N ILE A 183 -0.81 -23.06 15.67
CA ILE A 183 -0.89 -24.52 15.56
C ILE A 183 -2.04 -24.90 14.62
N ASP A 184 -3.20 -24.24 14.73
CA ASP A 184 -4.32 -24.41 13.81
C ASP A 184 -3.91 -24.11 12.37
N ILE A 185 -3.20 -22.99 12.17
CA ILE A 185 -2.68 -22.59 10.86
C ILE A 185 -1.71 -23.66 10.31
N ALA A 186 -0.87 -24.26 11.16
CA ALA A 186 0.04 -25.32 10.75
C ALA A 186 -0.70 -26.56 10.22
N HIS A 187 -1.93 -26.79 10.68
CA HIS A 187 -2.76 -27.90 10.23
C HIS A 187 -3.49 -27.65 8.91
N LEU A 188 -3.62 -26.38 8.47
CA LEU A 188 -4.29 -26.03 7.22
C LEU A 188 -3.56 -26.66 6.00
N PRO A 189 -4.30 -27.28 5.05
CA PRO A 189 -3.68 -28.00 3.92
C PRO A 189 -2.69 -27.16 3.12
N TRP A 190 -3.02 -25.89 2.90
CA TRP A 190 -2.20 -24.96 2.12
C TRP A 190 -0.90 -24.55 2.83
N TRP A 191 -0.85 -24.57 4.17
CA TRP A 191 0.39 -24.23 4.89
C TRP A 191 1.46 -25.29 4.70
N ARG A 192 1.04 -26.56 4.57
CA ARG A 192 1.93 -27.71 4.37
C ARG A 192 2.73 -27.63 3.08
N GLU A 193 2.30 -26.84 2.11
CA GLU A 193 3.07 -26.56 0.89
C GLU A 193 4.33 -25.73 1.16
N TYR A 194 4.38 -25.02 2.29
CA TYR A 194 5.45 -24.11 2.66
C TYR A 194 6.36 -24.64 3.78
N THR A 195 6.01 -25.74 4.44
CA THR A 195 6.82 -26.37 5.49
C THR A 195 7.67 -27.52 4.94
N LYS A 196 8.83 -27.74 5.56
CA LYS A 196 9.66 -28.91 5.23
C LYS A 196 9.07 -30.12 5.95
N LYS A 197 8.91 -31.24 5.23
CA LYS A 197 8.47 -32.52 5.83
C LYS A 197 9.35 -32.85 7.04
N GLY A 198 8.72 -33.11 8.18
CA GLY A 198 9.39 -33.56 9.41
C GLY A 198 9.84 -32.44 10.38
N GLN A 199 9.42 -31.19 10.20
CA GLN A 199 9.73 -30.14 11.19
C GLN A 199 8.93 -30.34 12.50
N PRO A 200 9.56 -30.17 13.68
CA PRO A 200 8.86 -30.13 14.96
C PRO A 200 7.77 -29.04 14.99
N LYS A 201 6.60 -29.37 15.54
CA LYS A 201 5.42 -28.46 15.59
C LYS A 201 5.70 -27.11 16.28
N THR A 202 6.53 -27.10 17.31
CA THR A 202 6.91 -25.86 18.03
C THR A 202 7.67 -24.89 17.12
N LEU A 203 8.56 -25.42 16.28
CA LEU A 203 9.30 -24.63 15.29
C LEU A 203 8.40 -24.13 14.17
N GLU A 204 7.36 -24.89 13.79
CA GLU A 204 6.36 -24.44 12.82
C GLU A 204 5.51 -23.29 13.37
N ALA A 205 5.05 -23.38 14.61
CA ALA A 205 4.29 -22.32 15.27
C ALA A 205 5.10 -21.01 15.34
N ASP A 206 6.39 -21.09 15.68
CA ASP A 206 7.28 -19.92 15.68
C ASP A 206 7.52 -19.35 14.28
N ALA A 207 7.69 -20.21 13.28
CA ALA A 207 7.79 -19.78 11.89
C ALA A 207 6.52 -19.05 11.42
N ILE A 208 5.34 -19.55 11.79
CA ILE A 208 4.05 -18.90 11.52
C ILE A 208 3.96 -17.56 12.23
N ARG A 209 4.28 -17.47 13.52
CA ARG A 209 4.28 -16.18 14.27
C ARG A 209 5.18 -15.15 13.60
N LYS A 210 6.37 -15.57 13.17
CA LYS A 210 7.31 -14.70 12.44
C LYS A 210 6.72 -14.26 11.09
N ALA A 211 6.14 -15.19 10.34
CA ALA A 211 5.51 -14.90 9.05
C ALA A 211 4.31 -13.95 9.18
N VAL A 212 3.45 -14.15 10.20
CA VAL A 212 2.33 -13.27 10.52
C VAL A 212 2.82 -11.88 10.89
N ARG A 213 3.88 -11.76 11.71
CA ARG A 213 4.49 -10.46 12.03
C ARG A 213 4.96 -9.74 10.76
N SER A 214 5.72 -10.43 9.91
CA SER A 214 6.17 -9.87 8.63
C SER A 214 5.01 -9.56 7.67
N ALA A 215 3.89 -10.27 7.75
CA ALA A 215 2.70 -9.96 6.96
C ALA A 215 1.97 -8.71 7.51
N ARG A 216 1.92 -8.53 8.84
CA ARG A 216 1.36 -7.33 9.48
C ARG A 216 2.12 -6.07 9.11
N ASP A 217 3.45 -6.16 9.08
CA ASP A 217 4.33 -5.09 8.60
C ASP A 217 3.93 -4.61 7.19
N LEU A 218 3.43 -5.50 6.32
CA LEU A 218 2.93 -5.11 4.99
C LEU A 218 1.61 -4.34 5.06
N THR A 219 0.77 -4.56 6.07
CA THR A 219 -0.46 -3.78 6.26
C THR A 219 -0.18 -2.39 6.82
N GLU A 220 0.90 -2.22 7.59
CA GLU A 220 1.33 -0.97 8.22
C GLU A 220 2.28 -0.20 7.31
N PHE A 221 1.79 0.24 6.14
CA PHE A 221 2.58 0.96 5.12
C PHE A 221 3.68 0.15 4.42
N GLY A 222 4.01 -1.08 4.83
CA GLY A 222 4.90 -1.93 4.04
C GLY A 222 4.37 -2.24 2.62
N TYR A 223 3.06 -2.16 2.40
CA TYR A 223 2.44 -2.26 1.07
C TYR A 223 2.88 -1.16 0.11
N THR A 224 3.40 -0.04 0.60
CA THR A 224 3.90 1.06 -0.24
C THR A 224 5.08 0.62 -1.10
N ALA A 225 5.93 -0.25 -0.57
CA ALA A 225 7.05 -0.84 -1.29
C ALA A 225 6.62 -1.73 -2.48
N ILE A 226 5.36 -2.15 -2.54
CA ILE A 226 4.81 -2.95 -3.65
C ILE A 226 4.64 -2.07 -4.89
N PHE A 227 4.19 -0.82 -4.74
CA PHE A 227 3.90 0.08 -5.85
C PHE A 227 4.96 1.17 -6.08
N SER A 228 5.88 1.41 -5.14
CA SER A 228 6.93 2.42 -5.27
C SER A 228 8.23 1.90 -5.90
N SER A 229 8.43 0.58 -5.98
CA SER A 229 9.67 -0.02 -6.50
C SER A 229 9.61 -0.20 -8.03
N PRO A 230 10.50 0.46 -8.81
CA PRO A 230 10.54 0.31 -10.28
C PRO A 230 10.75 -1.14 -10.70
N LYS A 231 11.65 -1.87 -10.03
CA LYS A 231 11.92 -3.30 -10.27
C LYS A 231 10.70 -4.20 -10.07
N ARG A 232 9.71 -3.80 -9.25
CA ARG A 232 8.45 -4.55 -9.08
C ARG A 232 7.45 -4.26 -10.18
N LEU A 233 7.41 -3.03 -10.68
CA LEU A 233 6.59 -2.71 -11.84
C LEU A 233 6.94 -3.66 -12.99
N GLU A 234 8.23 -3.92 -13.22
CA GLU A 234 8.70 -4.82 -14.30
C GLU A 234 8.36 -6.32 -14.09
N ARG A 235 8.33 -6.81 -12.84
CA ARG A 235 8.15 -8.25 -12.53
C ARG A 235 6.70 -8.66 -12.31
N MET A 236 5.82 -7.71 -12.00
CA MET A 236 4.39 -7.94 -11.88
C MET A 236 3.73 -7.57 -13.22
N PRO A 237 2.53 -8.10 -13.55
CA PRO A 237 1.90 -7.77 -14.82
C PRO A 237 1.73 -6.25 -14.88
N VAL A 238 2.51 -5.58 -15.74
CA VAL A 238 2.28 -4.18 -16.07
C VAL A 238 1.05 -4.18 -16.95
N ARG A 239 0.01 -3.47 -16.52
CA ARG A 239 -1.16 -3.31 -17.36
C ARG A 239 -0.71 -2.66 -18.67
N PRO A 240 -1.10 -3.19 -19.85
CA PRO A 240 -0.98 -2.41 -21.08
C PRO A 240 -1.67 -1.07 -20.84
N LYS A 241 -1.04 0.04 -21.24
CA LYS A 241 -1.66 1.37 -21.16
C LYS A 241 -3.02 1.24 -21.84
N GLU A 242 -4.11 1.37 -21.08
CA GLU A 242 -5.41 1.60 -21.69
C GLU A 242 -5.22 2.85 -22.55
N GLN A 243 -5.38 2.69 -23.86
CA GLN A 243 -5.49 3.83 -24.74
C GLN A 243 -6.70 4.59 -24.24
N ASP A 244 -6.46 5.72 -23.57
CA ASP A 244 -7.50 6.67 -23.22
C ASP A 244 -8.27 6.94 -24.52
N SER A 245 -9.46 6.35 -24.60
CA SER A 245 -10.36 6.52 -25.72
C SER A 245 -10.75 7.99 -25.69
N LYS A 246 -10.23 8.73 -26.68
CA LYS A 246 -10.56 10.13 -26.92
C LYS A 246 -12.04 10.28 -27.27
#